data_AF-A0A5C9BMS5-F1
#
_entry.id   AF-A0A5C9BMS5-F1
#
_cell.length_a   1.000
_cell.length_b   1.000
_cell.length_c   1.000
_cell.angle_alpha   90.00
_cell.angle_beta   90.00
_cell.angle_gamma   90.00
#
_symmetry.space_group_name_H-M   'P 1'
#
loop_
_entity.id
_entity.type
_entity.pdbx_description
1 polymer ?
#
loop_
_entity_poly.entity_id
_entity_poly.type
_entity_poly.pdbx_seq_one_letter_code
_entity_poly.pdbx_strand_id
1 'polypeptide(L)'
;MTETEFNALAAQGYNRIPVTLETFADLDTPLSIYLKLANAPYTYLLESVQGGERFGRYSIIGLAAQTRIVVSGHQVMVLTGNRVAEREDDTNPLEFIGKFMQRFRAAPQAGLPRFCGGLVGCFGYDTIRYVETKLTRTNKPDDIGTPDIGLLLSEEIAVVDNLSGKLTLVVFAEPGFPSAYQKARARLMELLAKLRTPVVIPSEKPVHSEPAVSVFGEAAFKKAVLKAKDYITEGDVMQVVLSQRMTKPFGASPLALYRTLRSLNPSPYMFYFDFEDFHVVGASPEILVRLEGDRVTVRPIAGTRKRGASPEEDAALAAELLADEKERAEHTQLLDLGRNDCGRVAKVGTVKLTENMIVERYSHVMHIVSNVEGRLQPGLDALDVLRATFPAGTVSGAPKVRAMEIIDELEPVKRGQIRIRSGWRPRTRPALSCAPPNWPSRDSIRGSIDRRCQPRQKSRLNMGGFFVSTQDTIEVSEFRWPFPTGVGIPISRCVYCEKIRYKSDFCDFVCPSFFWHASCVVNATGAGQRLLPHQETT
;
A
#
# COMPACT_ATOMS: atom_id res chain seq x y z
N MET A 1 4.24 -9.68 -24.62
CA MET A 1 3.68 -11.04 -24.70
C MET A 1 3.13 -11.27 -26.10
N THR A 2 3.30 -12.45 -26.67
CA THR A 2 2.72 -12.90 -27.95
C THR A 2 1.43 -13.69 -27.74
N GLU A 3 0.67 -13.96 -28.80
CA GLU A 3 -0.54 -14.80 -28.69
C GLU A 3 -0.20 -16.24 -28.30
N THR A 4 0.92 -16.77 -28.80
CA THR A 4 1.43 -18.10 -28.44
C THR A 4 1.75 -18.20 -26.96
N GLU A 5 2.39 -17.18 -26.38
CA GLU A 5 2.66 -17.11 -24.93
C GLU A 5 1.37 -17.02 -24.10
N PHE A 6 0.41 -16.21 -24.54
CA PHE A 6 -0.91 -16.11 -23.91
C PHE A 6 -1.63 -17.48 -23.91
N ASN A 7 -1.65 -18.17 -25.05
CA ASN A 7 -2.28 -19.48 -25.18
C ASN A 7 -1.52 -20.56 -24.36
N ALA A 8 -0.20 -20.46 -24.24
CA ALA A 8 0.60 -21.34 -23.38
C ALA A 8 0.32 -21.13 -21.87
N LEU A 9 0.03 -19.89 -21.45
CA LEU A 9 -0.43 -19.60 -20.09
C LEU A 9 -1.87 -20.07 -19.86
N ALA A 10 -2.76 -19.91 -20.84
CA ALA A 10 -4.12 -20.45 -20.78
C ALA A 10 -4.11 -21.99 -20.62
N ALA A 11 -3.27 -22.69 -21.39
CA ALA A 11 -3.08 -24.14 -21.30
C ALA A 11 -2.52 -24.62 -19.95
N GLN A 12 -1.80 -23.77 -19.22
CA GLN A 12 -1.37 -24.06 -17.84
C GLN A 12 -2.50 -23.88 -16.81
N GLY A 13 -3.70 -23.46 -17.24
CA GLY A 13 -4.89 -23.24 -16.42
C GLY A 13 -4.91 -21.89 -15.70
N TYR A 14 -4.24 -20.87 -16.22
CA TYR A 14 -4.44 -19.48 -15.77
C TYR A 14 -5.70 -18.90 -16.43
N ASN A 15 -6.61 -18.33 -15.63
CA ASN A 15 -7.87 -17.75 -16.12
C ASN A 15 -7.90 -16.21 -16.10
N ARG A 16 -6.81 -15.56 -15.67
CA ARG A 16 -6.58 -14.12 -15.80
C ARG A 16 -5.16 -13.88 -16.28
N ILE A 17 -4.99 -13.48 -17.54
CA ILE A 17 -3.66 -13.30 -18.13
C ILE A 17 -3.48 -11.81 -18.44
N PRO A 18 -2.52 -11.12 -17.80
CA PRO A 18 -2.27 -9.71 -18.08
C PRO A 18 -1.71 -9.56 -19.51
N VAL A 19 -2.35 -8.72 -20.32
CA VAL A 19 -1.78 -8.20 -21.56
C VAL A 19 -1.36 -6.77 -21.28
N THR A 20 -0.15 -6.40 -21.68
CA THR A 20 0.44 -5.11 -21.30
C THR A 20 0.98 -4.31 -22.48
N LEU A 21 0.93 -2.99 -22.33
CA LEU A 21 1.53 -2.01 -23.23
C LEU A 21 2.33 -1.01 -22.39
N GLU A 22 3.59 -0.79 -22.75
CA GLU A 22 4.45 0.23 -22.13
C GLU A 22 4.59 1.43 -23.06
N THR A 23 4.55 2.64 -22.51
CA THR A 23 4.76 3.92 -23.21
C THR A 23 5.47 4.91 -22.29
N PHE A 24 6.00 6.00 -22.84
CA PHE A 24 6.48 7.12 -22.03
C PHE A 24 5.30 7.88 -21.40
N ALA A 25 5.58 8.48 -20.24
CA ALA A 25 4.64 9.26 -19.43
C ALA A 25 5.21 10.66 -19.07
N ASP A 26 6.26 11.07 -19.76
CA ASP A 26 7.00 12.32 -19.54
C ASP A 26 6.17 13.60 -19.75
N LEU A 27 5.17 13.54 -20.62
CA LEU A 27 4.20 14.63 -20.87
C LEU A 27 2.91 14.52 -20.04
N ASP A 28 2.80 13.54 -19.14
CA ASP A 28 1.59 13.25 -18.39
C ASP A 28 1.88 13.14 -16.88
N THR A 29 0.90 13.53 -16.07
CA THR A 29 0.90 13.33 -14.62
C THR A 29 -0.08 12.22 -14.25
N PRO A 30 0.04 11.57 -13.08
CA PRO A 30 -0.97 10.63 -12.60
C PRO A 30 -2.40 11.21 -12.61
N LEU A 31 -2.54 12.52 -12.34
CA LEU A 31 -3.83 13.22 -12.40
C LEU A 31 -4.35 13.42 -13.84
N SER A 32 -3.50 13.75 -14.81
CA SER A 32 -3.96 13.89 -16.20
C SER A 32 -4.28 12.52 -16.82
N ILE A 33 -3.53 11.46 -16.48
CA ILE A 33 -3.85 10.09 -16.88
C ILE A 33 -5.18 9.64 -16.27
N TYR A 34 -5.42 9.94 -14.98
CA TYR A 34 -6.71 9.67 -14.33
C TYR A 34 -7.85 10.38 -15.05
N LEU A 35 -7.70 11.68 -15.35
CA LEU A 35 -8.70 12.46 -16.10
C LEU A 35 -8.98 11.90 -17.50
N LYS A 36 -7.95 11.44 -18.23
CA LYS A 36 -8.08 10.88 -19.59
C LYS A 36 -8.69 9.47 -19.62
N LEU A 37 -8.42 8.62 -18.62
CA LEU A 37 -8.72 7.18 -18.68
C LEU A 37 -9.75 6.68 -17.65
N ALA A 38 -9.88 7.34 -16.50
CA ALA A 38 -10.52 6.77 -15.32
C ALA A 38 -11.46 7.75 -14.58
N ASN A 39 -11.78 8.93 -15.13
CA ASN A 39 -12.70 9.87 -14.49
C ASN A 39 -14.18 9.47 -14.71
N ALA A 40 -14.58 8.34 -14.12
CA ALA A 40 -15.90 7.71 -14.20
C ALA A 40 -16.17 6.87 -12.94
N PRO A 41 -17.41 6.40 -12.70
CA PRO A 41 -17.73 5.51 -11.58
C PRO A 41 -16.88 4.24 -11.50
N TYR A 42 -16.70 3.73 -10.28
CA TYR A 42 -15.99 2.48 -9.97
C TYR A 42 -14.50 2.49 -10.34
N THR A 43 -13.82 3.60 -10.02
CA THR A 43 -12.42 3.87 -10.38
C THR A 43 -11.63 4.32 -9.15
N TYR A 44 -10.30 4.38 -9.29
CA TYR A 44 -9.44 4.90 -8.23
C TYR A 44 -8.13 5.50 -8.73
N LEU A 45 -7.57 6.40 -7.93
CA LEU A 45 -6.19 6.88 -8.02
C LEU A 45 -5.48 6.67 -6.69
N LEU A 46 -4.25 6.16 -6.75
CA LEU A 46 -3.46 5.77 -5.59
C LEU A 46 -2.04 6.28 -5.82
N GLU A 47 -1.58 7.16 -4.95
CA GLU A 47 -0.24 7.76 -5.00
C GLU A 47 0.47 7.54 -3.65
N SER A 48 1.79 7.68 -3.68
CA SER A 48 2.64 7.55 -2.49
C SER A 48 3.62 8.71 -2.41
N VAL A 49 4.02 9.12 -1.21
CA VAL A 49 5.05 10.14 -0.98
C VAL A 49 6.01 9.66 0.10
N GLN A 50 7.29 9.57 -0.23
CA GLN A 50 8.36 9.19 0.67
C GLN A 50 8.94 10.43 1.37
N GLY A 51 9.08 10.36 2.71
CA GLY A 51 9.66 11.44 3.53
C GLY A 51 8.90 12.77 3.51
N GLY A 52 7.65 12.79 3.04
CA GLY A 52 6.84 14.01 2.90
C GLY A 52 7.29 14.99 1.79
N GLU A 53 8.34 14.66 1.03
CA GLU A 53 8.96 15.59 0.07
C GLU A 53 9.10 15.01 -1.36
N ARG A 54 9.12 13.68 -1.53
CA ARG A 54 9.31 13.03 -2.84
C ARG A 54 8.16 12.10 -3.15
N PHE A 55 7.54 12.23 -4.32
CA PHE A 55 6.59 11.22 -4.79
C PHE A 55 7.28 9.86 -4.88
N GLY A 56 6.61 8.83 -4.36
CA GLY A 56 7.05 7.45 -4.48
C GLY A 56 7.08 7.00 -5.94
N ARG A 57 7.86 5.95 -6.22
CA ARG A 57 8.09 5.50 -7.61
C ARG A 57 6.82 5.20 -8.39
N TYR A 58 5.79 4.63 -7.75
CA TYR A 58 4.59 4.18 -8.45
C TYR A 58 3.33 4.95 -8.07
N SER A 59 2.62 5.44 -9.09
CA SER A 59 1.23 5.88 -8.99
C SER A 59 0.34 4.92 -9.78
N ILE A 60 -0.78 4.49 -9.19
CA ILE A 60 -1.63 3.42 -9.73
C ILE A 60 -3.04 3.96 -9.94
N ILE A 61 -3.56 3.79 -11.15
CA ILE A 61 -4.87 4.24 -11.60
C ILE A 61 -5.69 3.01 -12.01
N GLY A 62 -6.80 2.76 -11.31
CA GLY A 62 -7.76 1.73 -11.67
C GLY A 62 -8.82 2.32 -12.58
N LEU A 63 -8.97 1.75 -13.77
CA LEU A 63 -10.05 2.09 -14.68
C LEU A 63 -11.35 1.41 -14.22
N ALA A 64 -12.48 1.80 -14.82
CA ALA A 64 -13.82 1.48 -14.34
C ALA A 64 -14.05 -0.03 -14.21
N ALA A 65 -14.16 -0.50 -12.97
CA ALA A 65 -14.32 -1.91 -12.65
C ALA A 65 -15.74 -2.37 -12.99
N GLN A 66 -15.84 -3.34 -13.91
CA GLN A 66 -17.13 -3.94 -14.26
C GLN A 66 -17.72 -4.75 -13.10
N THR A 67 -16.88 -5.43 -12.32
CA THR A 67 -17.30 -6.27 -11.20
C THR A 67 -16.90 -5.65 -9.87
N ARG A 68 -17.83 -5.61 -8.91
CA ARG A 68 -17.60 -5.14 -7.53
C ARG A 68 -18.27 -6.04 -6.50
N ILE A 69 -17.68 -6.12 -5.32
CA ILE A 69 -18.24 -6.74 -4.12
C ILE A 69 -18.68 -5.62 -3.18
N VAL A 70 -19.92 -5.68 -2.71
CA VAL A 70 -20.50 -4.77 -1.73
C VAL A 70 -21.00 -5.59 -0.54
N VAL A 71 -20.65 -5.16 0.67
CA VAL A 71 -21.00 -5.83 1.93
C VAL A 71 -21.68 -4.83 2.85
N SER A 72 -22.85 -5.20 3.35
CA SER A 72 -23.61 -4.44 4.35
C SER A 72 -24.16 -5.42 5.38
N GLY A 73 -23.61 -5.44 6.59
CA GLY A 73 -23.87 -6.52 7.54
C GLY A 73 -23.44 -7.88 6.98
N HIS A 74 -24.26 -8.89 7.23
CA HIS A 74 -24.05 -10.27 6.75
C HIS A 74 -24.53 -10.52 5.31
N GLN A 75 -24.96 -9.47 4.59
CA GLN A 75 -25.29 -9.52 3.18
C GLN A 75 -24.06 -9.18 2.32
N VAL A 76 -23.74 -10.06 1.38
CA VAL A 76 -22.70 -9.85 0.36
C VAL A 76 -23.34 -9.86 -1.02
N MET A 77 -23.02 -8.86 -1.83
CA MET A 77 -23.49 -8.73 -3.21
C MET A 77 -22.30 -8.62 -4.16
N VAL A 78 -22.26 -9.45 -5.19
CA VAL A 78 -21.38 -9.27 -6.35
C VAL A 78 -22.21 -8.64 -7.45
N LEU A 79 -21.82 -7.44 -7.91
CA LEU A 79 -22.47 -6.74 -9.00
C LEU A 79 -21.56 -6.72 -10.23
N THR A 80 -22.14 -6.97 -11.41
CA THR A 80 -21.48 -6.80 -12.71
C THR A 80 -22.26 -5.76 -13.51
N GLY A 81 -21.63 -4.61 -13.78
CA GLY A 81 -22.35 -3.39 -14.18
C GLY A 81 -23.42 -3.04 -13.15
N ASN A 82 -24.66 -2.81 -13.59
CA ASN A 82 -25.79 -2.49 -12.70
C ASN A 82 -26.65 -3.72 -12.35
N ARG A 83 -26.17 -4.94 -12.61
CA ARG A 83 -26.86 -6.19 -12.25
C ARG A 83 -26.20 -6.85 -11.06
N VAL A 84 -27.01 -7.34 -10.13
CA VAL A 84 -26.59 -8.32 -9.13
C VAL A 84 -26.29 -9.62 -9.86
N ALA A 85 -25.04 -10.06 -9.83
CA ALA A 85 -24.59 -11.34 -10.40
C ALA A 85 -24.71 -12.46 -9.37
N GLU A 86 -24.34 -12.17 -8.11
CA GLU A 86 -24.47 -13.07 -6.97
C GLU A 86 -24.91 -12.29 -5.73
N ARG A 87 -25.65 -12.96 -4.84
CA ARG A 87 -26.00 -12.47 -3.51
C ARG A 87 -25.95 -13.64 -2.54
N GLU A 88 -25.29 -13.43 -1.40
CA GLU A 88 -25.26 -14.37 -0.28
C GLU A 88 -25.67 -13.58 0.97
N ASP A 89 -26.76 -14.00 1.62
CA ASP A 89 -27.25 -13.44 2.87
C ASP A 89 -26.79 -14.32 4.05
N ASP A 90 -26.79 -13.77 5.27
CA ASP A 90 -26.44 -14.47 6.52
C ASP A 90 -25.08 -15.19 6.53
N THR A 91 -24.10 -14.66 5.77
CA THR A 91 -22.76 -15.25 5.61
C THR A 91 -21.67 -14.49 6.37
N ASN A 92 -20.47 -15.07 6.47
CA ASN A 92 -19.29 -14.32 6.90
C ASN A 92 -18.66 -13.61 5.68
N PRO A 93 -18.65 -12.27 5.61
CA PRO A 93 -18.22 -11.58 4.39
C PRO A 93 -16.75 -11.80 4.03
N LEU A 94 -15.88 -12.01 5.03
CA LEU A 94 -14.47 -12.30 4.79
C LEU A 94 -14.32 -13.71 4.20
N GLU A 95 -15.05 -14.71 4.70
CA GLU A 95 -15.03 -16.04 4.09
C GLU A 95 -15.57 -16.05 2.65
N PHE A 96 -16.61 -15.26 2.37
CA PHE A 96 -17.08 -15.05 1.00
C PHE A 96 -15.98 -14.44 0.11
N ILE A 97 -15.33 -13.36 0.55
CA ILE A 97 -14.24 -12.71 -0.19
C ILE A 97 -13.09 -13.69 -0.43
N GLY A 98 -12.74 -14.53 0.55
CA GLY A 98 -11.77 -15.61 0.41
C GLY A 98 -12.14 -16.60 -0.70
N LYS A 99 -13.38 -17.14 -0.67
CA LYS A 99 -13.92 -18.02 -1.72
C LYS A 99 -13.94 -17.34 -3.09
N PHE A 100 -14.29 -16.05 -3.15
CA PHE A 100 -14.32 -15.26 -4.37
C PHE A 100 -12.91 -15.10 -4.97
N MET A 101 -11.91 -14.76 -4.16
CA MET A 101 -10.52 -14.64 -4.60
C MET A 101 -9.96 -15.96 -5.17
N GLN A 102 -10.35 -17.11 -4.61
CA GLN A 102 -9.93 -18.43 -5.12
C GLN A 102 -10.42 -18.73 -6.55
N ARG A 103 -11.42 -18.01 -7.06
CA ARG A 103 -11.89 -18.13 -8.45
C ARG A 103 -10.87 -17.61 -9.47
N PHE A 104 -9.90 -16.79 -9.04
CA PHE A 104 -8.93 -16.15 -9.92
C PHE A 104 -7.54 -16.76 -9.80
N ARG A 105 -7.06 -17.34 -10.89
CA ARG A 105 -5.68 -17.80 -11.04
C ARG A 105 -4.99 -16.95 -12.11
N ALA A 106 -4.42 -15.83 -11.67
CA ALA A 106 -3.75 -14.91 -12.58
C ALA A 106 -2.33 -15.38 -12.95
N ALA A 107 -1.94 -15.17 -14.21
CA ALA A 107 -0.63 -15.55 -14.71
C ALA A 107 0.47 -14.61 -14.18
N PRO A 108 1.62 -15.14 -13.72
CA PRO A 108 2.79 -14.34 -13.44
C PRO A 108 3.43 -13.88 -14.75
N GLN A 109 3.80 -12.61 -14.84
CA GLN A 109 4.60 -12.06 -15.94
C GLN A 109 5.80 -11.31 -15.36
N ALA A 110 6.99 -11.63 -15.84
CA ALA A 110 8.22 -10.96 -15.42
C ALA A 110 8.24 -9.50 -15.90
N GLY A 111 8.86 -8.61 -15.10
CA GLY A 111 8.96 -7.18 -15.40
C GLY A 111 7.68 -6.36 -15.17
N LEU A 112 6.59 -6.98 -14.71
CA LEU A 112 5.41 -6.21 -14.30
C LEU A 112 5.65 -5.43 -13.00
N PRO A 113 5.03 -4.25 -12.83
CA PRO A 113 4.93 -3.56 -11.55
C PRO A 113 4.42 -4.47 -10.41
N ARG A 114 4.77 -4.12 -9.17
CA ARG A 114 4.45 -4.95 -7.99
C ARG A 114 2.95 -5.13 -7.73
N PHE A 115 2.14 -4.17 -8.17
CA PHE A 115 0.69 -4.26 -8.21
C PHE A 115 0.22 -4.02 -9.66
N CYS A 116 -0.53 -4.99 -10.19
CA CYS A 116 -1.06 -4.94 -11.56
C CYS A 116 -2.52 -5.33 -11.70
N GLY A 117 -3.22 -5.72 -10.61
CA GLY A 117 -4.59 -6.22 -10.64
C GLY A 117 -5.05 -6.81 -9.32
N GLY A 118 -6.36 -7.09 -9.21
CA GLY A 118 -6.97 -7.78 -8.08
C GLY A 118 -8.09 -6.97 -7.40
N LEU A 119 -8.52 -7.41 -6.21
CA LEU A 119 -9.51 -6.69 -5.42
C LEU A 119 -8.89 -5.46 -4.73
N VAL A 120 -9.43 -4.28 -5.04
CA VAL A 120 -9.01 -2.98 -4.51
C VAL A 120 -10.21 -2.20 -4.04
N GLY A 121 -10.19 -1.66 -2.83
CA GLY A 121 -11.35 -0.95 -2.30
C GLY A 121 -11.17 -0.55 -0.84
N CYS A 122 -12.29 -0.43 -0.15
CA CYS A 122 -12.35 -0.04 1.26
C CYS A 122 -12.95 -1.16 2.11
N PHE A 123 -12.34 -1.41 3.26
CA PHE A 123 -12.99 -2.04 4.42
C PHE A 123 -13.17 -0.93 5.46
N GLY A 124 -14.34 -0.82 6.07
CA GLY A 124 -14.65 0.09 7.17
C GLY A 124 -14.33 -0.53 8.52
N TYR A 125 -14.29 0.30 9.57
CA TYR A 125 -13.95 -0.11 10.94
C TYR A 125 -14.82 -1.27 11.44
N ASP A 126 -16.12 -1.18 11.20
CA ASP A 126 -17.13 -2.15 11.66
C ASP A 126 -16.98 -3.55 11.02
N THR A 127 -16.10 -3.73 10.02
CA THR A 127 -15.60 -5.04 9.56
C THR A 127 -15.13 -5.94 10.72
N ILE A 128 -14.69 -5.35 11.83
CA ILE A 128 -14.16 -6.09 13.00
C ILE A 128 -15.26 -6.92 13.65
N ARG A 129 -16.53 -6.54 13.50
CA ARG A 129 -17.68 -7.29 14.03
C ARG A 129 -17.85 -8.66 13.34
N TYR A 130 -17.28 -8.85 12.13
CA TYR A 130 -17.20 -10.15 11.44
C TYR A 130 -16.08 -11.07 11.95
N VAL A 131 -15.23 -10.57 12.86
CA VAL A 131 -14.04 -11.27 13.40
C VAL A 131 -14.16 -11.44 14.91
N GLU A 132 -14.51 -10.37 15.64
CA GLU A 132 -14.58 -10.31 17.11
C GLU A 132 -16.03 -10.28 17.58
N THR A 133 -16.58 -11.46 17.89
CA THR A 133 -18.00 -11.66 18.26
C THR A 133 -18.43 -10.93 19.53
N LYS A 134 -17.50 -10.43 20.35
CA LYS A 134 -17.85 -9.59 21.51
C LYS A 134 -18.49 -8.26 21.10
N LEU A 135 -18.15 -7.76 19.91
CA LEU A 135 -18.62 -6.48 19.36
C LEU A 135 -19.96 -6.58 18.60
N THR A 136 -20.61 -7.76 18.57
CA THR A 136 -21.94 -7.92 17.95
C THR A 136 -23.11 -7.72 18.92
N ARG A 137 -22.82 -7.40 20.19
CA ARG A 137 -23.82 -7.21 21.26
C ARG A 137 -24.63 -5.92 21.14
N THR A 138 -24.17 -5.00 20.32
CA THR A 138 -24.69 -3.63 20.17
C THR A 138 -24.90 -3.34 18.69
N ASN A 139 -25.87 -2.46 18.40
CA ASN A 139 -26.04 -1.89 17.07
C ASN A 139 -26.09 -0.36 17.22
N LYS A 140 -25.10 0.33 16.67
CA LYS A 140 -24.99 1.78 16.69
C LYS A 140 -25.64 2.40 15.45
N PRO A 141 -26.14 3.65 15.52
CA PRO A 141 -26.61 4.37 14.35
C PRO A 141 -25.54 4.48 13.26
N ASP A 142 -25.94 4.33 12.00
CA ASP A 142 -25.11 4.52 10.81
C ASP A 142 -25.65 5.68 9.98
N ASP A 143 -25.29 6.90 10.38
CA ASP A 143 -25.71 8.12 9.68
C ASP A 143 -25.03 8.31 8.31
N ILE A 144 -24.02 7.50 7.97
CA ILE A 144 -23.30 7.62 6.70
C ILE A 144 -23.98 6.76 5.62
N GLY A 145 -24.45 5.56 5.97
CA GLY A 145 -25.15 4.65 5.06
C GLY A 145 -24.25 4.02 3.99
N THR A 146 -22.94 4.01 4.20
CA THR A 146 -21.96 3.38 3.29
C THR A 146 -21.77 1.89 3.60
N PRO A 147 -21.45 1.05 2.59
CA PRO A 147 -21.11 -0.36 2.82
C PRO A 147 -19.94 -0.55 3.78
N ASP A 148 -20.02 -1.59 4.62
CA ASP A 148 -18.92 -1.99 5.53
C ASP A 148 -17.69 -2.41 4.73
N ILE A 149 -17.87 -3.05 3.57
CA ILE A 149 -16.79 -3.39 2.64
C ILE A 149 -17.26 -3.10 1.20
N GLY A 150 -16.45 -2.37 0.44
CA GLY A 150 -16.66 -2.12 -0.98
C GLY A 150 -15.37 -2.39 -1.77
N LEU A 151 -15.34 -3.45 -2.58
CA LEU A 151 -14.16 -3.89 -3.34
C LEU A 151 -14.44 -3.89 -4.84
N LEU A 152 -13.53 -3.29 -5.61
CA LEU A 152 -13.54 -3.27 -7.06
C LEU A 152 -12.62 -4.38 -7.59
N LEU A 153 -13.09 -5.21 -8.51
CA LEU A 153 -12.24 -6.15 -9.23
C LEU A 153 -11.52 -5.39 -10.34
N SER A 154 -10.27 -5.00 -10.08
CA SER A 154 -9.51 -4.19 -11.03
C SER A 154 -8.77 -5.07 -12.03
N GLU A 155 -9.29 -5.07 -13.27
CA GLU A 155 -8.78 -5.82 -14.42
C GLU A 155 -8.19 -4.91 -15.50
N GLU A 156 -8.41 -3.60 -15.42
CA GLU A 156 -7.81 -2.56 -16.29
C GLU A 156 -7.11 -1.51 -15.42
N ILE A 157 -5.78 -1.38 -15.56
CA ILE A 157 -4.95 -0.52 -14.71
C ILE A 157 -3.91 0.23 -15.54
N ALA A 158 -3.67 1.49 -15.18
CA ALA A 158 -2.54 2.29 -15.59
C ALA A 158 -1.56 2.46 -14.41
N VAL A 159 -0.30 2.04 -14.57
CA VAL A 159 0.76 2.20 -13.57
C VAL A 159 1.83 3.16 -14.09
N VAL A 160 1.98 4.30 -13.43
CA VAL A 160 3.02 5.29 -13.71
C VAL A 160 4.25 4.99 -12.86
N ASP A 161 5.40 4.82 -13.51
CA ASP A 161 6.72 4.74 -12.90
C ASP A 161 7.39 6.14 -13.00
N ASN A 162 7.26 6.90 -11.91
CA ASN A 162 7.77 8.26 -11.75
C ASN A 162 9.32 8.32 -11.79
N LEU A 163 10.02 7.20 -11.58
CA LEU A 163 11.49 7.15 -11.63
C LEU A 163 11.98 6.95 -13.06
N SER A 164 11.35 6.07 -13.84
CA SER A 164 11.73 5.83 -15.24
C SER A 164 10.98 6.67 -16.27
N GLY A 165 9.98 7.46 -15.86
CA GLY A 165 9.13 8.24 -16.78
C GLY A 165 8.25 7.37 -17.68
N LYS A 166 7.84 6.19 -17.20
CA LYS A 166 7.11 5.19 -17.99
C LYS A 166 5.70 4.98 -17.47
N LEU A 167 4.78 4.66 -18.37
CA LEU A 167 3.43 4.20 -18.07
C LEU A 167 3.25 2.78 -18.62
N THR A 168 2.87 1.85 -17.74
CA THR A 168 2.45 0.50 -18.09
C THR A 168 0.93 0.43 -18.00
N LEU A 169 0.28 0.21 -19.15
CA LEU A 169 -1.12 -0.19 -19.23
C LEU A 169 -1.22 -1.71 -19.08
N VAL A 170 -2.15 -2.18 -18.26
CA VAL A 170 -2.44 -3.59 -18.00
C VAL A 170 -3.93 -3.83 -18.24
N VAL A 171 -4.25 -4.83 -19.05
CA VAL A 171 -5.61 -5.34 -19.25
C VAL A 171 -5.57 -6.86 -19.07
N PHE A 172 -6.28 -7.41 -18.09
CA PHE A 172 -6.42 -8.86 -17.97
C PHE A 172 -7.40 -9.39 -19.01
N ALA A 173 -6.96 -10.38 -19.76
CA ALA A 173 -7.83 -11.20 -20.59
C ALA A 173 -8.16 -12.51 -19.86
N GLU A 174 -9.43 -12.91 -19.93
CA GLU A 174 -9.90 -14.22 -19.52
C GLU A 174 -9.92 -15.15 -20.76
N PRO A 175 -9.01 -16.15 -20.84
CA PRO A 175 -8.87 -16.98 -22.05
C PRO A 175 -10.07 -17.89 -22.34
N GLY A 176 -11.02 -18.02 -21.40
CA GLY A 176 -12.29 -18.71 -21.64
C GLY A 176 -13.22 -17.97 -22.63
N PHE A 177 -12.98 -16.68 -22.89
CA PHE A 177 -13.76 -15.92 -23.87
C PHE A 177 -13.14 -15.95 -25.28
N PRO A 178 -13.96 -16.08 -26.35
CA PRO A 178 -13.48 -16.00 -27.73
C PRO A 178 -12.68 -14.71 -28.01
N SER A 179 -11.51 -14.87 -28.64
CA SER A 179 -10.59 -13.79 -29.02
C SER A 179 -10.14 -12.88 -27.86
N ALA A 180 -10.02 -13.42 -26.64
CA ALA A 180 -9.66 -12.65 -25.45
C ALA A 180 -8.34 -11.85 -25.61
N TYR A 181 -7.30 -12.46 -26.20
CA TYR A 181 -6.03 -11.79 -26.46
C TYR A 181 -6.18 -10.61 -27.44
N GLN A 182 -6.89 -10.79 -28.55
CA GLN A 182 -7.14 -9.74 -29.54
C GLN A 182 -7.96 -8.60 -28.93
N LYS A 183 -8.99 -8.92 -28.13
CA LYS A 183 -9.80 -7.93 -27.40
C LYS A 183 -8.97 -7.11 -26.42
N ALA A 184 -8.13 -7.75 -25.60
CA ALA A 184 -7.25 -7.05 -24.68
C ALA A 184 -6.22 -6.16 -25.41
N ARG A 185 -5.67 -6.61 -26.55
CA ARG A 185 -4.81 -5.77 -27.40
C ARG A 185 -5.55 -4.58 -28.01
N ALA A 186 -6.76 -4.79 -28.52
CA ALA A 186 -7.58 -3.71 -29.05
C ALA A 186 -7.90 -2.66 -27.97
N ARG A 187 -8.23 -3.12 -26.75
CA ARG A 187 -8.45 -2.27 -25.59
C ARG A 187 -7.21 -1.46 -25.20
N LEU A 188 -6.02 -2.08 -25.15
CA LEU A 188 -4.76 -1.36 -24.90
C LEU A 188 -4.49 -0.27 -25.95
N MET A 189 -4.81 -0.51 -27.22
CA MET A 189 -4.69 0.49 -28.28
C MET A 189 -5.72 1.63 -28.14
N GLU A 190 -6.95 1.34 -27.70
CA GLU A 190 -7.97 2.34 -27.36
C GLU A 190 -7.52 3.24 -26.20
N LEU A 191 -6.97 2.64 -25.14
CA LEU A 191 -6.42 3.38 -24.00
C LEU A 191 -5.22 4.24 -24.40
N LEU A 192 -4.33 3.72 -25.25
CA LEU A 192 -3.22 4.49 -25.82
C LEU A 192 -3.69 5.67 -26.69
N ALA A 193 -4.79 5.50 -27.44
CA ALA A 193 -5.39 6.59 -28.20
C ALA A 193 -5.95 7.69 -27.30
N LYS A 194 -6.64 7.33 -26.19
CA LYS A 194 -7.15 8.28 -25.19
C LYS A 194 -6.03 9.02 -24.45
N LEU A 195 -4.89 8.38 -24.19
CA LEU A 195 -3.73 9.07 -23.61
C LEU A 195 -3.21 10.21 -24.50
N ARG A 196 -3.35 10.07 -25.83
CA ARG A 196 -2.88 11.06 -26.81
C ARG A 196 -3.83 12.24 -27.01
N THR A 197 -5.02 12.24 -26.42
CA THR A 197 -5.91 13.41 -26.47
C THR A 197 -5.49 14.46 -25.44
N PRO A 198 -5.74 15.77 -25.69
CA PRO A 198 -5.61 16.80 -24.66
C PRO A 198 -6.43 16.44 -23.40
N VAL A 199 -5.92 16.81 -22.23
CA VAL A 199 -6.67 16.64 -20.98
C VAL A 199 -7.75 17.71 -20.87
N VAL A 200 -8.99 17.30 -20.63
CA VAL A 200 -10.07 18.23 -20.26
C VAL A 200 -9.94 18.52 -18.76
N ILE A 201 -9.56 19.75 -18.43
CA ILE A 201 -9.40 20.18 -17.03
C ILE A 201 -10.79 20.51 -16.47
N PRO A 202 -11.22 19.89 -15.34
CA PRO A 202 -12.49 20.23 -14.69
C PRO A 202 -12.56 21.71 -14.30
N SER A 203 -13.69 22.36 -14.58
CA SER A 203 -13.96 23.73 -14.13
C SER A 203 -14.34 23.72 -12.65
N GLU A 204 -13.39 24.01 -11.78
CA GLU A 204 -13.64 24.22 -10.36
C GLU A 204 -14.04 25.68 -10.10
N LYS A 205 -15.09 25.88 -9.32
CA LYS A 205 -15.50 27.21 -8.84
C LYS A 205 -15.27 27.30 -7.33
N PRO A 206 -14.83 28.45 -6.78
CA PRO A 206 -14.84 28.66 -5.34
C PRO A 206 -16.24 28.44 -4.78
N VAL A 207 -16.35 27.61 -3.74
CA VAL A 207 -17.60 27.37 -3.02
C VAL A 207 -17.50 27.95 -1.62
N HIS A 208 -18.63 28.42 -1.08
CA HIS A 208 -18.69 28.79 0.32
C HIS A 208 -18.44 27.56 1.19
N SER A 209 -17.68 27.70 2.28
CA SER A 209 -17.46 26.62 3.24
C SER A 209 -18.11 26.98 4.57
N GLU A 210 -18.99 26.11 5.03
CA GLU A 210 -19.51 26.15 6.39
C GLU A 210 -18.52 25.50 7.38
N PRO A 211 -18.64 25.81 8.69
CA PRO A 211 -17.92 25.09 9.74
C PRO A 211 -18.30 23.61 9.80
N ALA A 212 -17.39 22.77 10.27
CA ALA A 212 -17.68 21.36 10.51
C ALA A 212 -18.38 21.16 11.87
N VAL A 213 -19.48 20.41 11.86
CA VAL A 213 -20.26 20.04 13.04
C VAL A 213 -19.74 18.70 13.58
N SER A 214 -19.44 18.63 14.88
CA SER A 214 -19.13 17.37 15.56
C SER A 214 -20.42 16.64 15.94
N VAL A 215 -20.52 15.37 15.55
CA VAL A 215 -21.62 14.47 15.97
C VAL A 215 -21.52 14.12 17.46
N PHE A 216 -20.32 14.23 18.04
CA PHE A 216 -20.08 13.93 19.46
C PHE A 216 -20.39 15.13 20.35
N GLY A 217 -19.94 16.33 19.95
CA GLY A 217 -19.99 17.54 20.78
C GLY A 217 -18.91 17.57 21.87
N GLU A 218 -18.36 18.75 22.14
CA GLU A 218 -17.15 18.91 22.98
C GLU A 218 -17.34 18.38 24.41
N ALA A 219 -18.44 18.75 25.07
CA ALA A 219 -18.70 18.38 26.46
C ALA A 219 -18.86 16.86 26.64
N ALA A 220 -19.55 16.20 25.70
CA ALA A 220 -19.72 14.75 25.72
C ALA A 220 -18.39 14.03 25.39
N PHE A 221 -17.61 14.53 24.43
CA PHE A 221 -16.28 13.97 24.12
C PHE A 221 -15.33 14.08 25.33
N LYS A 222 -15.30 15.23 26.02
CA LYS A 222 -14.55 15.40 27.28
C LYS A 222 -15.00 14.42 28.36
N LYS A 223 -16.31 14.19 28.50
CA LYS A 223 -16.85 13.19 29.44
C LYS A 223 -16.43 11.76 29.07
N ALA A 224 -16.44 11.40 27.79
CA ALA A 224 -15.97 10.10 27.31
C ALA A 224 -14.46 9.91 27.56
N VAL A 225 -13.64 10.95 27.35
CA VAL A 225 -12.20 10.93 27.68
C VAL A 225 -11.96 10.75 29.18
N LEU A 226 -12.77 11.38 30.06
CA LEU A 226 -12.69 11.13 31.49
C LEU A 226 -13.03 9.68 31.83
N LYS A 227 -14.13 9.13 31.30
CA LYS A 227 -14.51 7.72 31.54
C LYS A 227 -13.47 6.72 30.99
N ALA A 228 -12.84 7.04 29.87
CA ALA A 228 -11.71 6.26 29.33
C ALA A 228 -10.48 6.29 30.25
N LYS A 229 -10.21 7.41 30.94
CA LYS A 229 -9.16 7.47 31.97
C LYS A 229 -9.51 6.63 33.19
N ASP A 230 -10.78 6.59 33.61
CA ASP A 230 -11.22 5.72 34.71
C ASP A 230 -10.88 4.26 34.39
N TYR A 231 -11.25 3.78 33.18
CA TYR A 231 -10.89 2.44 32.70
C TYR A 231 -9.38 2.17 32.67
N ILE A 232 -8.55 3.17 32.35
CA ILE A 232 -7.08 3.04 32.43
C ILE A 232 -6.62 2.90 33.89
N THR A 233 -7.16 3.70 34.82
CA THR A 233 -6.80 3.62 36.24
C THR A 233 -7.32 2.37 36.96
N GLU A 234 -8.44 1.81 36.49
CA GLU A 234 -9.01 0.54 36.96
C GLU A 234 -8.23 -0.68 36.41
N GLY A 235 -7.38 -0.48 35.40
CA GLY A 235 -6.51 -1.52 34.82
C GLY A 235 -7.11 -2.30 33.64
N ASP A 236 -8.26 -1.88 33.13
CA ASP A 236 -8.95 -2.53 32.00
C ASP A 236 -8.16 -2.41 30.68
N VAL A 237 -7.54 -1.25 30.46
CA VAL A 237 -6.74 -0.93 29.26
C VAL A 237 -5.52 -0.09 29.61
N MET A 238 -4.44 -0.25 28.85
CA MET A 238 -3.29 0.65 28.88
C MET A 238 -3.58 1.94 28.10
N GLN A 239 -4.31 1.81 26.98
CA GLN A 239 -4.69 2.91 26.11
C GLN A 239 -5.97 2.57 25.33
N VAL A 240 -6.77 3.59 25.01
CA VAL A 240 -7.94 3.50 24.12
C VAL A 240 -8.02 4.76 23.27
N VAL A 241 -8.27 4.58 21.96
CA VAL A 241 -8.26 5.67 20.98
C VAL A 241 -9.69 6.03 20.60
N LEU A 242 -10.28 6.97 21.35
CA LEU A 242 -11.59 7.55 21.05
C LEU A 242 -11.51 8.50 19.84
N SER A 243 -12.58 8.52 19.06
CA SER A 243 -12.73 9.34 17.85
C SER A 243 -14.05 10.12 17.87
N GLN A 244 -14.16 11.10 16.97
CA GLN A 244 -15.42 11.82 16.74
C GLN A 244 -15.61 12.05 15.23
N ARG A 245 -16.84 11.86 14.74
CA ARG A 245 -17.20 12.24 13.37
C ARG A 245 -17.44 13.74 13.29
N MET A 246 -16.80 14.38 12.33
CA MET A 246 -17.09 15.77 11.93
C MET A 246 -17.67 15.77 10.52
N THR A 247 -18.75 16.55 10.31
CA THR A 247 -19.49 16.61 9.05
C THR A 247 -19.70 18.07 8.63
N LYS A 248 -19.64 18.36 7.33
CA LYS A 248 -20.08 19.63 6.75
C LYS A 248 -20.63 19.44 5.34
N PRO A 249 -21.47 20.36 4.83
CA PRO A 249 -21.77 20.43 3.40
C PRO A 249 -20.49 20.61 2.57
N PHE A 250 -20.42 19.95 1.42
CA PHE A 250 -19.27 20.00 0.52
C PHE A 250 -19.73 20.13 -0.94
N GLY A 251 -19.62 21.35 -1.49
CA GLY A 251 -20.09 21.67 -2.84
C GLY A 251 -19.02 21.68 -3.95
N ALA A 252 -17.74 21.43 -3.62
CA ALA A 252 -16.67 21.33 -4.61
C ALA A 252 -16.57 19.88 -5.16
N SER A 253 -15.80 19.67 -6.23
CA SER A 253 -15.62 18.30 -6.72
C SER A 253 -14.82 17.43 -5.72
N PRO A 254 -15.11 16.13 -5.60
CA PRO A 254 -14.28 15.20 -4.81
C PRO A 254 -12.81 15.17 -5.28
N LEU A 255 -12.57 15.39 -6.59
CA LEU A 255 -11.22 15.46 -7.14
C LEU A 255 -10.48 16.74 -6.73
N ALA A 256 -11.19 17.86 -6.52
CA ALA A 256 -10.62 19.08 -5.95
C ALA A 256 -10.17 18.87 -4.49
N LEU A 257 -10.93 18.09 -3.70
CA LEU A 257 -10.52 17.69 -2.35
C LEU A 257 -9.22 16.88 -2.40
N TYR A 258 -9.14 15.89 -3.31
CA TYR A 258 -7.92 15.10 -3.49
C TYR A 258 -6.72 15.95 -3.89
N ARG A 259 -6.88 16.83 -4.88
CA ARG A 259 -5.83 17.76 -5.34
C ARG A 259 -5.34 18.69 -4.23
N THR A 260 -6.27 19.20 -3.41
CA THR A 260 -5.95 20.03 -2.25
C THR A 260 -5.18 19.24 -1.18
N LEU A 261 -5.64 18.04 -0.82
CA LEU A 261 -4.95 17.18 0.15
C LEU A 261 -3.54 16.78 -0.33
N ARG A 262 -3.41 16.41 -1.62
CA ARG A 262 -2.14 16.11 -2.29
C ARG A 262 -1.15 17.27 -2.26
N SER A 263 -1.65 18.51 -2.21
CA SER A 263 -0.81 19.72 -2.12
C SER A 263 -0.50 20.15 -0.69
N LEU A 264 -1.42 19.93 0.26
CA LEU A 264 -1.28 20.42 1.64
C LEU A 264 -0.60 19.39 2.56
N ASN A 265 -0.95 18.10 2.43
CA ASN A 265 -0.46 17.03 3.29
C ASN A 265 -0.04 15.80 2.46
N PRO A 266 0.98 15.93 1.60
CA PRO A 266 1.49 14.83 0.78
C PRO A 266 2.00 13.69 1.68
N SER A 267 1.33 12.53 1.60
CA SER A 267 1.51 11.41 2.54
C SER A 267 1.95 10.12 1.86
N PRO A 268 2.59 9.18 2.58
CA PRO A 268 2.93 7.84 2.09
C PRO A 268 1.81 7.11 1.35
N TYR A 269 0.55 7.31 1.73
CA TYR A 269 -0.59 6.62 1.11
C TYR A 269 -1.73 7.60 0.81
N MET A 270 -1.67 8.22 -0.37
CA MET A 270 -2.74 9.08 -0.89
C MET A 270 -3.70 8.27 -1.75
N PHE A 271 -4.97 8.61 -1.67
CA PHE A 271 -6.01 7.85 -2.32
C PHE A 271 -7.24 8.68 -2.71
N TYR A 272 -7.82 8.28 -3.83
CA TYR A 272 -9.12 8.69 -4.32
C TYR A 272 -9.84 7.44 -4.82
N PHE A 273 -11.08 7.23 -4.39
CA PHE A 273 -11.97 6.19 -4.90
C PHE A 273 -13.29 6.83 -5.30
N ASP A 274 -13.80 6.42 -6.46
CA ASP A 274 -15.13 6.74 -6.95
C ASP A 274 -15.98 5.46 -6.90
N PHE A 275 -16.99 5.42 -6.04
CA PHE A 275 -17.93 4.30 -5.92
C PHE A 275 -19.31 4.65 -6.50
N GLU A 276 -19.41 5.61 -7.43
CA GLU A 276 -20.65 6.21 -7.94
C GLU A 276 -21.41 7.03 -6.89
N ASP A 277 -21.97 6.37 -5.88
CA ASP A 277 -22.84 6.97 -4.86
C ASP A 277 -22.06 7.76 -3.78
N PHE A 278 -20.77 7.46 -3.62
CA PHE A 278 -19.87 8.14 -2.68
C PHE A 278 -18.41 8.08 -3.13
N HIS A 279 -17.62 9.02 -2.62
CA HIS A 279 -16.17 9.09 -2.84
C HIS A 279 -15.42 8.92 -1.53
N VAL A 280 -14.28 8.23 -1.56
CA VAL A 280 -13.42 8.08 -0.38
C VAL A 280 -12.04 8.67 -0.68
N VAL A 281 -11.79 9.83 -0.09
CA VAL A 281 -10.63 10.69 -0.38
C VAL A 281 -9.78 10.87 0.87
N GLY A 282 -8.45 10.82 0.75
CA GLY A 282 -7.58 10.99 1.92
C GLY A 282 -6.09 10.78 1.65
N ALA A 283 -5.32 11.02 2.71
CA ALA A 283 -3.87 10.95 2.75
C ALA A 283 -3.45 10.36 4.11
N SER A 284 -2.92 9.14 4.11
CA SER A 284 -2.59 8.36 5.31
C SER A 284 -1.08 8.27 5.51
N PRO A 285 -0.56 8.55 6.72
CA PRO A 285 0.85 8.38 7.05
C PRO A 285 1.23 6.92 7.39
N GLU A 286 0.27 6.09 7.81
CA GLU A 286 0.51 4.76 8.40
C GLU A 286 -0.01 3.58 7.55
N ILE A 287 0.60 2.41 7.71
CA ILE A 287 0.11 1.10 7.22
C ILE A 287 -0.52 0.29 8.36
N LEU A 288 -1.59 -0.46 8.06
CA LEU A 288 -1.98 -1.60 8.91
C LEU A 288 -0.90 -2.68 8.88
N VAL A 289 -0.68 -3.18 7.66
CA VAL A 289 0.13 -4.35 7.37
C VAL A 289 0.39 -4.40 5.87
N ARG A 290 1.55 -4.93 5.51
CA ARG A 290 1.92 -5.24 4.13
C ARG A 290 2.28 -6.72 4.04
N LEU A 291 1.81 -7.40 3.00
CA LEU A 291 2.22 -8.75 2.64
C LEU A 291 2.89 -8.72 1.26
N GLU A 292 4.17 -9.09 1.18
CA GLU A 292 4.94 -9.15 -0.06
C GLU A 292 5.62 -10.51 -0.19
N GLY A 293 5.14 -11.36 -1.10
CA GLY A 293 5.57 -12.75 -1.17
C GLY A 293 5.11 -13.52 0.08
N ASP A 294 6.05 -13.98 0.90
CA ASP A 294 5.81 -14.51 2.24
C ASP A 294 6.11 -13.51 3.36
N ARG A 295 6.57 -12.29 3.06
CA ARG A 295 6.95 -11.31 4.08
C ARG A 295 5.76 -10.48 4.55
N VAL A 296 5.37 -10.65 5.81
CA VAL A 296 4.44 -9.77 6.54
C VAL A 296 5.24 -8.62 7.16
N THR A 297 4.77 -7.38 7.04
CA THR A 297 5.37 -6.19 7.64
C THR A 297 4.30 -5.34 8.33
N VAL A 298 4.49 -5.03 9.60
CA VAL A 298 3.70 -4.04 10.36
C VAL A 298 4.66 -2.90 10.75
N ARG A 299 4.22 -1.65 10.62
CA ARG A 299 5.07 -0.48 10.87
C ARG A 299 4.38 0.51 11.82
N PRO A 300 4.39 0.26 13.14
CA PRO A 300 3.74 1.13 14.11
C PRO A 300 4.39 2.51 14.14
N ILE A 301 3.54 3.53 14.23
CA ILE A 301 3.93 4.94 14.35
C ILE A 301 3.36 5.50 15.66
N ALA A 302 4.23 6.07 16.50
CA ALA A 302 3.82 6.75 17.73
C ALA A 302 4.79 7.90 18.06
N GLY A 303 4.42 8.76 19.01
CA GLY A 303 5.16 9.97 19.34
C GLY A 303 5.11 11.01 18.22
N THR A 304 4.98 12.28 18.58
CA THR A 304 4.93 13.36 17.57
C THR A 304 5.69 14.59 18.06
N ARG A 305 6.49 15.18 17.17
CA ARG A 305 6.95 16.57 17.27
C ARG A 305 6.73 17.30 15.95
N LYS A 306 6.56 18.62 16.02
CA LYS A 306 6.64 19.50 14.84
C LYS A 306 8.03 19.37 14.19
N ARG A 307 8.15 19.69 12.90
CA ARG A 307 9.47 19.95 12.28
C ARG A 307 10.11 21.22 12.88
N GLY A 308 11.43 21.24 12.96
CA GLY A 308 12.20 22.44 13.33
C GLY A 308 12.24 23.47 12.21
N ALA A 309 12.43 24.74 12.54
CA ALA A 309 12.62 25.82 11.57
C ALA A 309 14.05 25.84 10.98
N SER A 310 15.03 25.24 11.69
CA SER A 310 16.38 24.99 11.19
C SER A 310 16.76 23.50 11.32
N PRO A 311 17.78 23.01 10.59
CA PRO A 311 18.28 21.64 10.74
C PRO A 311 18.74 21.30 12.16
N GLU A 312 19.26 22.28 12.90
CA GLU A 312 19.71 22.15 14.28
C GLU A 312 18.52 22.03 15.25
N GLU A 313 17.47 22.84 15.08
CA GLU A 313 16.22 22.70 15.85
C GLU A 313 15.55 21.35 15.53
N ASP A 314 15.53 20.93 14.27
CA ASP A 314 14.93 19.67 13.83
C ASP A 314 15.70 18.44 14.37
N ALA A 315 17.02 18.55 14.52
CA ALA A 315 17.84 17.53 15.18
C ALA A 315 17.62 17.51 16.70
N ALA A 316 17.47 18.68 17.34
CA ALA A 316 17.18 18.79 18.77
C ALA A 316 15.79 18.23 19.12
N LEU A 317 14.75 18.55 18.35
CA LEU A 317 13.40 18.02 18.52
C LEU A 317 13.35 16.50 18.29
N ALA A 318 14.14 15.96 17.36
CA ALA A 318 14.28 14.52 17.16
C ALA A 318 14.97 13.84 18.35
N ALA A 319 15.98 14.46 18.94
CA ALA A 319 16.66 13.95 20.14
C ALA A 319 15.76 14.04 21.38
N GLU A 320 14.97 15.11 21.53
CA GLU A 320 13.96 15.27 22.58
C GLU A 320 12.90 14.17 22.50
N LEU A 321 12.34 13.93 21.30
CA LEU A 321 11.34 12.88 21.08
C LEU A 321 11.87 11.48 21.41
N LEU A 322 13.15 11.21 21.14
CA LEU A 322 13.81 9.95 21.52
C LEU A 322 14.27 9.91 22.99
N ALA A 323 14.23 11.02 23.71
CA ALA A 323 14.49 11.07 25.16
C ALA A 323 13.20 10.97 25.99
N ASP A 324 12.05 11.36 25.42
CA ASP A 324 10.73 11.35 26.06
C ASP A 324 10.32 9.93 26.49
N GLU A 325 10.34 9.67 27.80
CA GLU A 325 10.02 8.37 28.38
C GLU A 325 8.56 7.97 28.14
N LYS A 326 7.66 8.94 28.07
CA LYS A 326 6.23 8.70 27.85
C LYS A 326 6.00 8.24 26.40
N GLU A 327 6.50 8.99 25.43
CA GLU A 327 6.35 8.67 24.01
C GLU A 327 7.01 7.32 23.67
N ARG A 328 8.16 7.02 24.28
CA ARG A 328 8.80 5.70 24.17
C ARG A 328 7.99 4.57 24.80
N ALA A 329 7.33 4.80 25.93
CA ALA A 329 6.46 3.80 26.56
C ALA A 329 5.24 3.50 25.68
N GLU A 330 4.55 4.53 25.19
CA GLU A 330 3.41 4.37 24.26
C GLU A 330 3.82 3.68 22.96
N HIS A 331 4.98 4.04 22.38
CA HIS A 331 5.54 3.38 21.20
C HIS A 331 5.90 1.91 21.45
N THR A 332 6.45 1.58 22.62
CA THR A 332 6.79 0.19 22.99
C THR A 332 5.54 -0.68 23.06
N GLN A 333 4.44 -0.17 23.64
CA GLN A 333 3.16 -0.89 23.68
C GLN A 333 2.60 -1.18 22.29
N LEU A 334 2.63 -0.19 21.39
CA LEU A 334 2.17 -0.34 20.00
C LEU A 334 3.09 -1.27 19.18
N LEU A 335 4.39 -1.24 19.45
CA LEU A 335 5.36 -2.19 18.91
C LEU A 335 5.04 -3.63 19.34
N ASP A 336 4.79 -3.87 20.63
CA ASP A 336 4.46 -5.21 21.12
C ASP A 336 3.10 -5.70 20.63
N LEU A 337 2.13 -4.80 20.44
CA LEU A 337 0.88 -5.14 19.76
C LEU A 337 1.12 -5.54 18.29
N GLY A 338 1.92 -4.78 17.55
CA GLY A 338 2.32 -5.12 16.17
C GLY A 338 3.09 -6.44 16.07
N ARG A 339 3.92 -6.77 17.08
CA ARG A 339 4.59 -8.08 17.22
C ARG A 339 3.58 -9.20 17.52
N ASN A 340 2.59 -8.96 18.36
CA ASN A 340 1.53 -9.92 18.66
C ASN A 340 0.70 -10.23 17.41
N ASP A 341 0.21 -9.20 16.73
CA ASP A 341 -0.62 -9.32 15.53
C ASP A 341 0.13 -10.03 14.39
N CYS A 342 1.38 -9.63 14.12
CA CYS A 342 2.25 -10.31 13.16
C CYS A 342 2.53 -11.77 13.58
N GLY A 343 2.74 -12.01 14.87
CA GLY A 343 3.01 -13.34 15.43
C GLY A 343 1.86 -14.35 15.30
N ARG A 344 0.60 -13.89 15.17
CA ARG A 344 -0.56 -14.77 14.93
C ARG A 344 -0.54 -15.44 13.55
N VAL A 345 0.12 -14.82 12.57
CA VAL A 345 0.14 -15.27 11.16
C VAL A 345 1.55 -15.60 10.65
N ALA A 346 2.59 -15.23 11.39
CA ALA A 346 3.96 -15.55 11.05
C ALA A 346 4.38 -16.94 11.57
N LYS A 347 5.27 -17.60 10.82
CA LYS A 347 5.98 -18.81 11.26
C LYS A 347 6.74 -18.51 12.55
N VAL A 348 6.61 -19.40 13.53
CA VAL A 348 7.32 -19.35 14.82
C VAL A 348 8.82 -19.08 14.61
N GLY A 349 9.36 -18.13 15.39
CA GLY A 349 10.76 -17.72 15.33
C GLY A 349 11.13 -16.81 14.15
N THR A 350 10.20 -16.41 13.28
CA THR A 350 10.50 -15.51 12.14
C THR A 350 10.16 -14.04 12.37
N VAL A 351 9.40 -13.72 13.42
CA VAL A 351 9.07 -12.33 13.78
C VAL A 351 10.30 -11.64 14.34
N LYS A 352 10.75 -10.58 13.67
CA LYS A 352 11.93 -9.78 14.01
C LYS A 352 11.60 -8.29 13.95
N LEU A 353 12.33 -7.52 14.75
CA LEU A 353 12.37 -6.06 14.66
C LEU A 353 13.53 -5.68 13.74
N THR A 354 13.27 -5.02 12.60
CA THR A 354 14.34 -4.59 11.67
C THR A 354 14.72 -3.13 11.85
N GLU A 355 13.79 -2.30 12.32
CA GLU A 355 14.00 -0.90 12.68
C GLU A 355 13.37 -0.70 14.06
N ASN A 356 14.10 -0.09 15.00
CA ASN A 356 13.65 0.12 16.37
C ASN A 356 13.79 1.61 16.73
N MET A 357 12.68 2.24 17.16
CA MET A 357 12.59 3.64 17.59
C MET A 357 13.41 4.62 16.73
N ILE A 358 13.24 4.57 15.41
CA ILE A 358 13.87 5.54 14.51
C ILE A 358 12.96 6.76 14.32
N VAL A 359 13.55 7.95 14.13
CA VAL A 359 12.76 9.16 13.80
C VAL A 359 12.57 9.25 12.29
N GLU A 360 11.33 9.15 11.84
CA GLU A 360 10.94 9.42 10.46
C GLU A 360 10.36 10.84 10.33
N ARG A 361 10.79 11.55 9.29
CA ARG A 361 10.42 12.94 9.02
C ARG A 361 9.38 13.01 7.90
N TYR A 362 8.37 13.84 8.14
CA TYR A 362 7.32 14.21 7.19
C TYR A 362 7.37 15.73 6.97
N SER A 363 6.49 16.26 6.12
CA SER A 363 6.51 17.67 5.73
C SER A 363 6.33 18.64 6.92
N HIS A 364 5.45 18.28 7.88
CA HIS A 364 5.08 19.15 9.01
C HIS A 364 5.40 18.56 10.39
N VAL A 365 5.60 17.24 10.48
CA VAL A 365 5.82 16.51 11.74
C VAL A 365 6.93 15.46 11.60
N MET A 366 7.40 14.94 12.73
CA MET A 366 8.24 13.75 12.82
C MET A 366 7.67 12.78 13.86
N HIS A 367 7.90 11.48 13.65
CA HIS A 367 7.36 10.40 14.49
C HIS A 367 8.43 9.38 14.88
N ILE A 368 8.21 8.68 15.99
CA ILE A 368 8.93 7.45 16.32
C ILE A 368 8.31 6.32 15.49
N VAL A 369 9.16 5.59 14.76
CA VAL A 369 8.73 4.52 13.86
C VAL A 369 9.52 3.26 14.18
N SER A 370 8.89 2.10 13.99
CA SER A 370 9.55 0.80 14.06
C SER A 370 8.97 -0.14 13.03
N ASN A 371 9.74 -1.16 12.64
CA ASN A 371 9.36 -2.07 11.56
C ASN A 371 9.46 -3.53 12.02
N VAL A 372 8.30 -4.16 12.15
CA VAL A 372 8.16 -5.57 12.53
C VAL A 372 7.97 -6.38 11.25
N GLU A 373 8.87 -7.32 10.98
CA GLU A 373 8.75 -8.26 9.87
C GLU A 373 8.57 -9.69 10.38
N GLY A 374 7.72 -10.48 9.72
CA GLY A 374 7.59 -11.93 9.92
C GLY A 374 7.44 -12.66 8.58
N ARG A 375 7.67 -13.97 8.55
CA ARG A 375 7.34 -14.79 7.37
C ARG A 375 6.00 -15.48 7.57
N LEU A 376 5.05 -15.26 6.68
CA LEU A 376 3.71 -15.83 6.67
C LEU A 376 3.76 -17.36 6.82
N GLN A 377 2.91 -17.91 7.68
CA GLN A 377 2.78 -19.34 7.85
C GLN A 377 2.27 -20.01 6.56
N PRO A 378 2.83 -21.15 6.13
CA PRO A 378 2.29 -21.92 5.01
C PRO A 378 0.81 -22.25 5.22
N GLY A 379 0.00 -22.11 4.19
CA GLY A 379 -1.47 -22.26 4.27
C GLY A 379 -2.20 -20.91 4.30
N LEU A 380 -1.75 -19.94 5.10
CA LEU A 380 -2.43 -18.65 5.28
C LEU A 380 -2.30 -17.71 4.08
N ASP A 381 -3.23 -16.77 3.90
CA ASP A 381 -3.20 -15.77 2.82
C ASP A 381 -3.32 -14.30 3.30
N ALA A 382 -3.50 -13.37 2.36
CA ALA A 382 -3.59 -11.94 2.65
C ALA A 382 -4.80 -11.54 3.51
N LEU A 383 -5.88 -12.34 3.48
CA LEU A 383 -7.10 -12.12 4.23
C LEU A 383 -6.97 -12.65 5.67
N ASP A 384 -6.23 -13.74 5.88
CA ASP A 384 -5.82 -14.18 7.22
C ASP A 384 -4.95 -13.11 7.90
N VAL A 385 -3.98 -12.55 7.16
CA VAL A 385 -3.15 -11.42 7.63
C VAL A 385 -4.00 -10.20 7.97
N LEU A 386 -5.02 -9.89 7.15
CA LEU A 386 -5.97 -8.83 7.45
C LEU A 386 -6.73 -9.13 8.75
N ARG A 387 -7.36 -10.30 8.84
CA ARG A 387 -8.16 -10.75 10.00
C ARG A 387 -7.37 -10.70 11.31
N ALA A 388 -6.09 -11.07 11.29
CA ALA A 388 -5.24 -11.08 12.47
C ALA A 388 -4.75 -9.69 12.92
N THR A 389 -4.56 -8.76 11.98
CA THR A 389 -4.03 -7.41 12.25
C THR A 389 -5.12 -6.38 12.48
N PHE A 390 -6.34 -6.61 11.99
CA PHE A 390 -7.42 -5.63 12.00
C PHE A 390 -8.10 -5.45 13.39
N PRO A 391 -8.52 -4.23 13.77
CA PRO A 391 -8.03 -2.95 13.28
C PRO A 391 -6.62 -2.62 13.83
N ALA A 392 -5.99 -1.55 13.33
CA ALA A 392 -4.71 -1.09 13.87
C ALA A 392 -4.83 -0.67 15.34
N GLY A 393 -3.75 -0.91 16.11
CA GLY A 393 -3.65 -0.48 17.51
C GLY A 393 -3.82 1.03 17.66
N THR A 394 -3.22 1.80 16.75
CA THR A 394 -3.26 3.27 16.67
C THR A 394 -4.66 3.86 16.45
N VAL A 395 -5.67 3.05 16.12
CA VAL A 395 -7.09 3.45 16.02
C VAL A 395 -8.01 2.65 16.94
N SER A 396 -7.47 1.85 17.86
CA SER A 396 -8.25 1.04 18.80
C SER A 396 -7.71 1.17 20.22
N GLY A 397 -6.59 0.52 20.52
CA GLY A 397 -5.89 0.60 21.79
C GLY A 397 -5.28 -0.74 22.21
N ALA A 398 -4.94 -0.84 23.50
CA ALA A 398 -4.30 -2.02 24.07
C ALA A 398 -4.81 -2.29 25.50
N PRO A 399 -5.27 -3.52 25.83
CA PRO A 399 -5.46 -4.67 24.93
C PRO A 399 -6.57 -4.43 23.89
N LYS A 400 -6.31 -4.81 22.63
CA LYS A 400 -7.13 -4.44 21.45
C LYS A 400 -8.62 -4.70 21.64
N VAL A 401 -9.02 -5.91 22.03
CA VAL A 401 -10.44 -6.28 22.18
C VAL A 401 -11.15 -5.46 23.25
N ARG A 402 -10.53 -5.26 24.42
CA ARG A 402 -11.14 -4.46 25.52
C ARG A 402 -11.24 -2.98 25.15
N ALA A 403 -10.23 -2.44 24.48
CA ALA A 403 -10.27 -1.07 23.96
C ALA A 403 -11.41 -0.87 22.95
N MET A 404 -11.69 -1.86 22.09
CA MET A 404 -12.82 -1.81 21.15
C MET A 404 -14.19 -1.94 21.82
N GLU A 405 -14.32 -2.73 22.91
CA GLU A 405 -15.53 -2.75 23.73
C GLU A 405 -15.80 -1.36 24.35
N ILE A 406 -14.77 -0.67 24.84
CA ILE A 406 -14.87 0.68 25.42
C ILE A 406 -15.19 1.74 24.34
N ILE A 407 -14.59 1.63 23.15
CA ILE A 407 -14.94 2.47 21.99
C ILE A 407 -16.42 2.30 21.65
N ASP A 408 -16.88 1.05 21.55
CA ASP A 408 -18.28 0.76 21.24
C ASP A 408 -19.24 1.17 22.36
N GLU A 409 -18.83 1.16 23.64
CA GLU A 409 -19.62 1.78 24.71
C GLU A 409 -19.74 3.30 24.51
N LEU A 410 -18.61 3.99 24.39
CA LEU A 410 -18.50 5.45 24.55
C LEU A 410 -18.80 6.26 23.27
N GLU A 411 -18.59 5.72 22.07
CA GLU A 411 -18.87 6.44 20.83
C GLU A 411 -20.37 6.37 20.47
N PRO A 412 -21.02 7.48 20.06
CA PRO A 412 -22.48 7.52 19.90
C PRO A 412 -22.98 6.79 18.63
N VAL A 413 -22.11 6.56 17.66
CA VAL A 413 -22.43 6.15 16.28
C VAL A 413 -21.43 5.13 15.76
N LYS A 414 -21.78 4.38 14.71
CA LYS A 414 -20.80 3.56 13.99
C LYS A 414 -19.69 4.45 13.42
N ARG A 415 -18.47 3.91 13.44
CA ARG A 415 -17.31 4.50 12.77
C ARG A 415 -17.43 4.40 11.25
N GLY A 416 -18.07 3.34 10.74
CA GLY A 416 -18.33 3.17 9.31
C GLY A 416 -17.02 3.04 8.53
N GLN A 417 -16.93 3.69 7.36
CA GLN A 417 -15.71 3.68 6.55
C GLN A 417 -14.57 4.52 7.14
N ILE A 418 -13.89 3.94 8.14
CA ILE A 418 -12.49 4.24 8.44
C ILE A 418 -11.64 3.25 7.66
N ARG A 419 -10.81 3.80 6.76
CA ARG A 419 -10.15 3.10 5.66
C ARG A 419 -9.29 1.91 6.07
N ILE A 420 -9.45 0.79 5.35
CA ILE A 420 -8.33 -0.03 4.85
C ILE A 420 -8.43 -0.26 3.35
N ARG A 421 -7.27 -0.39 2.67
CA ARG A 421 -7.17 -0.81 1.28
C ARG A 421 -6.64 -2.24 1.16
N SER A 422 -7.39 -3.16 0.54
CA SER A 422 -6.74 -4.36 -0.04
C SER A 422 -6.06 -4.02 -1.36
N GLY A 423 -4.99 -4.76 -1.67
CA GLY A 423 -4.59 -5.02 -3.04
C GLY A 423 -4.21 -6.48 -3.11
N TRP A 424 -5.16 -7.36 -3.47
CA TRP A 424 -4.89 -8.80 -3.42
C TRP A 424 -4.01 -9.26 -4.59
N ARG A 425 -3.01 -10.09 -4.30
CA ARG A 425 -2.19 -10.79 -5.30
C ARG A 425 -2.46 -12.30 -5.21
N PRO A 426 -2.82 -12.97 -6.33
CA PRO A 426 -2.96 -14.42 -6.32
C PRO A 426 -1.64 -15.13 -5.97
N ARG A 427 -1.77 -16.24 -5.24
CA ARG A 427 -0.64 -17.12 -4.89
C ARG A 427 -0.03 -17.74 -6.14
N THR A 428 1.09 -17.19 -6.60
CA THR A 428 2.03 -17.96 -7.42
C THR A 428 2.64 -19.04 -6.54
N ARG A 429 2.34 -20.33 -6.82
CA ARG A 429 3.13 -21.42 -6.22
C ARG A 429 4.61 -21.16 -6.53
N PRO A 430 5.54 -21.33 -5.57
CA PRO A 430 6.95 -21.35 -5.91
C PRO A 430 7.15 -22.47 -6.93
N ALA A 431 7.85 -22.17 -8.03
CA ALA A 431 8.36 -23.22 -8.89
C ALA A 431 9.23 -24.14 -8.02
N LEU A 432 9.03 -25.46 -8.15
CA LEU A 432 9.86 -26.46 -7.49
C LEU A 432 11.33 -26.14 -7.77
N SER A 433 12.16 -26.22 -6.73
CA SER A 433 13.60 -26.05 -6.86
C SER A 433 14.17 -27.13 -7.77
N CYS A 434 14.44 -26.80 -9.03
CA CYS A 434 15.34 -27.58 -9.85
C CYS A 434 16.73 -27.49 -9.21
N ALA A 435 17.14 -28.56 -8.54
CA ALA A 435 18.53 -28.75 -8.17
C ALA A 435 19.39 -28.69 -9.45
N PRO A 436 20.62 -28.14 -9.40
CA PRO A 436 21.52 -28.18 -10.54
C PRO A 436 21.78 -29.65 -10.93
N PRO A 437 21.86 -29.98 -12.24
CA PRO A 437 22.18 -31.33 -12.65
C PRO A 437 23.60 -31.69 -12.17
N ASN A 438 23.72 -32.81 -11.45
CA ASN A 438 25.00 -33.38 -11.06
C ASN A 438 25.87 -33.60 -12.30
N TRP A 439 26.97 -32.87 -12.39
CA TRP A 439 28.01 -33.14 -13.39
C TRP A 439 28.87 -34.30 -12.87
N PRO A 440 28.95 -35.46 -13.56
CA PRO A 440 29.83 -36.52 -13.14
C PRO A 440 31.28 -36.10 -13.38
N SER A 441 32.07 -36.04 -12.32
CA SER A 441 33.53 -36.05 -12.42
C SER A 441 33.97 -37.34 -13.11
N ARG A 442 34.49 -37.24 -14.33
CA ARG A 442 35.23 -38.33 -14.95
C ARG A 442 36.71 -38.01 -14.95
N ASP A 443 37.46 -38.85 -14.23
CA ASP A 443 38.83 -39.15 -14.54
C ASP A 443 39.00 -39.36 -16.05
N SER A 444 40.02 -38.74 -16.64
CA SER A 444 40.55 -39.18 -17.92
C SER A 444 42.07 -39.36 -17.81
N ILE A 445 42.47 -40.61 -17.95
CA ILE A 445 43.86 -41.08 -17.93
C ILE A 445 44.64 -40.39 -19.05
N ARG A 446 45.81 -39.82 -18.72
CA ARG A 446 46.78 -39.37 -19.72
C ARG A 446 47.46 -40.58 -20.38
N GLY A 447 47.53 -40.57 -21.70
CA GLY A 447 48.40 -41.46 -22.47
C GLY A 447 49.18 -40.68 -23.55
N SER A 448 50.46 -41.02 -23.71
CA SER A 448 51.35 -40.74 -24.87
C SER A 448 51.42 -39.30 -25.44
N ILE A 449 52.52 -38.53 -25.31
CA ILE A 449 53.89 -38.67 -25.90
C ILE A 449 54.12 -37.80 -27.16
N ASP A 450 55.03 -36.83 -26.99
CA ASP A 450 56.03 -36.28 -27.96
C ASP A 450 55.63 -35.30 -29.10
N ARG A 451 56.62 -34.43 -29.42
CA ARG A 451 56.89 -33.64 -30.64
C ARG A 451 56.47 -32.16 -30.80
N ARG A 452 57.41 -31.31 -30.35
CA ARG A 452 58.26 -30.37 -31.15
C ARG A 452 57.66 -29.15 -31.91
N CYS A 453 58.39 -28.04 -31.75
CA CYS A 453 58.74 -26.99 -32.73
C CYS A 453 57.71 -25.95 -33.24
N GLN A 454 57.76 -24.73 -32.64
CA GLN A 454 58.36 -23.47 -33.16
C GLN A 454 58.06 -22.94 -34.62
N PRO A 455 58.33 -21.64 -34.96
CA PRO A 455 57.24 -20.68 -35.24
C PRO A 455 57.37 -19.84 -36.55
N ARG A 456 56.41 -18.93 -36.83
CA ARG A 456 56.51 -17.66 -37.63
C ARG A 456 55.18 -16.86 -37.51
N GLN A 457 55.17 -15.55 -37.15
CA GLN A 457 55.35 -14.34 -38.01
C GLN A 457 54.34 -14.25 -39.17
N LYS A 458 53.60 -13.16 -39.49
CA LYS A 458 53.68 -11.67 -39.29
C LYS A 458 52.26 -11.05 -39.63
N SER A 459 51.86 -9.77 -39.44
CA SER A 459 52.32 -8.61 -38.63
C SER A 459 51.43 -7.33 -38.79
N ARG A 460 51.22 -6.54 -37.71
CA ARG A 460 50.87 -5.09 -37.66
C ARG A 460 49.45 -4.67 -38.14
N LEU A 461 48.80 -3.59 -37.66
CA LEU A 461 49.19 -2.36 -36.90
C LEU A 461 48.38 -2.22 -35.57
N ASN A 462 48.94 -1.78 -34.41
CA ASN A 462 49.22 -0.40 -33.91
C ASN A 462 47.96 0.46 -33.64
N MET A 463 47.73 1.16 -32.51
CA MET A 463 48.39 1.34 -31.17
C MET A 463 47.27 1.50 -30.11
N GLY A 464 47.30 0.96 -28.87
CA GLY A 464 48.06 1.37 -27.67
C GLY A 464 47.04 1.87 -26.61
N GLY A 465 47.00 1.57 -25.30
CA GLY A 465 47.96 1.16 -24.23
C GLY A 465 47.63 2.08 -23.02
N PHE A 466 47.55 1.73 -21.72
CA PHE A 466 48.09 0.67 -20.83
C PHE A 466 46.99 0.29 -19.77
N PHE A 467 46.90 -0.91 -19.14
CA PHE A 467 47.80 -1.59 -18.16
C PHE A 467 48.00 -0.78 -16.85
N VAL A 468 48.02 -1.32 -15.60
CA VAL A 468 48.43 -2.63 -15.03
C VAL A 468 47.55 -3.06 -13.82
N SER A 469 47.64 -4.35 -13.47
CA SER A 469 47.29 -5.09 -12.23
C SER A 469 47.88 -4.49 -10.92
N THR A 470 47.83 -5.08 -9.70
CA THR A 470 47.99 -6.50 -9.24
C THR A 470 47.70 -6.60 -7.72
N GLN A 471 47.39 -7.82 -7.20
CA GLN A 471 47.84 -8.47 -5.92
C GLN A 471 47.98 -7.64 -4.59
N ASP A 472 47.86 -8.19 -3.37
CA ASP A 472 47.70 -9.58 -2.90
C ASP A 472 47.04 -9.63 -1.48
N THR A 473 46.73 -10.84 -1.02
CA THR A 473 46.19 -11.22 0.31
C THR A 473 47.05 -10.83 1.53
N ILE A 474 46.44 -10.71 2.71
CA ILE A 474 46.89 -11.29 4.01
C ILE A 474 45.74 -11.21 5.05
N GLU A 475 45.84 -12.02 6.12
CA GLU A 475 44.77 -12.54 6.97
C GLU A 475 45.09 -12.34 8.48
N VAL A 476 44.15 -12.70 9.37
CA VAL A 476 44.35 -13.17 10.78
C VAL A 476 44.06 -12.21 12.00
N SER A 477 43.10 -12.67 12.81
CA SER A 477 42.88 -12.62 14.28
C SER A 477 42.56 -11.35 15.12
N GLU A 478 41.46 -11.51 15.87
CA GLU A 478 41.08 -11.08 17.23
C GLU A 478 42.12 -10.43 18.19
N PHE A 479 41.66 -9.50 19.05
CA PHE A 479 41.94 -9.49 20.51
C PHE A 479 40.89 -8.65 21.30
N ARG A 480 40.78 -8.83 22.63
CA ARG A 480 39.72 -8.26 23.52
C ARG A 480 40.15 -7.00 24.32
N TRP A 481 39.16 -6.14 24.62
CA TRP A 481 38.92 -5.19 25.75
C TRP A 481 39.93 -5.09 26.93
N PRO A 482 40.09 -3.94 27.65
CA PRO A 482 39.01 -3.01 28.06
C PRO A 482 39.29 -1.46 28.17
N PHE A 483 38.28 -0.70 28.62
CA PHE A 483 38.27 0.72 29.10
C PHE A 483 39.22 0.99 30.31
N PRO A 484 39.49 2.26 30.80
CA PRO A 484 38.63 3.47 30.78
C PRO A 484 39.29 4.89 30.69
N THR A 485 38.44 5.94 30.83
CA THR A 485 38.72 7.36 31.21
C THR A 485 39.38 8.34 30.22
N GLY A 486 38.93 9.62 30.26
CA GLY A 486 39.66 10.78 29.69
C GLY A 486 38.77 11.85 29.01
N VAL A 487 38.45 12.94 29.71
CA VAL A 487 37.68 14.09 29.19
C VAL A 487 38.51 14.98 28.24
N GLY A 488 37.94 15.50 27.14
CA GLY A 488 38.58 16.56 26.34
C GLY A 488 37.85 16.98 25.05
N ILE A 489 37.27 18.20 25.05
CA ILE A 489 36.67 18.95 23.91
C ILE A 489 37.03 20.44 24.17
N PRO A 490 37.19 21.39 23.20
CA PRO A 490 37.17 21.33 21.71
C PRO A 490 38.45 21.94 21.03
N ILE A 491 38.50 22.03 19.68
CA ILE A 491 38.58 23.29 18.87
C ILE A 491 39.05 23.08 17.40
N SER A 492 38.09 23.29 16.46
CA SER A 492 38.14 23.89 15.09
C SER A 492 39.14 23.51 13.96
N ARG A 493 38.57 23.43 12.74
CA ARG A 493 39.16 23.49 11.36
C ARG A 493 39.97 22.24 10.92
N CYS A 494 39.94 21.77 9.66
CA CYS A 494 39.58 22.43 8.39
C CYS A 494 39.11 21.45 7.28
N VAL A 495 38.13 21.88 6.46
CA VAL A 495 38.05 21.75 4.97
C VAL A 495 38.16 20.36 4.27
N TYR A 496 36.97 19.89 3.83
CA TYR A 496 36.59 19.37 2.49
C TYR A 496 37.09 18.02 1.89
N CYS A 497 36.12 17.39 1.23
CA CYS A 497 36.21 16.50 0.06
C CYS A 497 36.69 15.05 0.26
N GLU A 498 35.74 14.12 0.45
CA GLU A 498 35.92 12.77 -0.09
C GLU A 498 34.63 12.17 -0.66
N LYS A 499 34.80 11.25 -1.62
CA LYS A 499 33.78 10.82 -2.59
C LYS A 499 32.83 9.77 -2.00
N ILE A 500 31.58 10.14 -1.75
CA ILE A 500 30.52 9.14 -1.54
C ILE A 500 30.08 8.57 -2.90
N ARG A 501 30.60 7.38 -3.25
CA ARG A 501 29.99 6.53 -4.28
C ARG A 501 28.66 6.00 -3.73
N TYR A 502 27.55 6.60 -4.14
CA TYR A 502 26.23 6.00 -3.93
C TYR A 502 26.08 4.72 -4.77
N LYS A 503 26.29 3.57 -4.14
CA LYS A 503 25.58 2.34 -4.52
C LYS A 503 24.24 2.35 -3.77
N SER A 504 23.21 2.90 -4.37
CA SER A 504 21.84 2.87 -3.84
C SER A 504 20.99 1.84 -4.59
N ASP A 505 21.28 0.56 -4.38
CA ASP A 505 20.34 -0.53 -4.70
C ASP A 505 19.24 -0.58 -3.63
N PHE A 506 18.32 0.38 -3.65
CA PHE A 506 17.16 0.44 -2.76
C PHE A 506 15.86 0.62 -3.56
N CYS A 507 15.35 -0.49 -4.08
CA CYS A 507 14.15 -0.54 -4.91
C CYS A 507 12.86 -0.64 -4.08
N ASP A 508 12.08 0.44 -4.09
CA ASP A 508 10.63 0.51 -4.38
C ASP A 508 9.58 -0.12 -3.44
N PHE A 509 8.34 0.34 -3.64
CA PHE A 509 7.16 0.11 -2.81
C PHE A 509 5.93 -0.40 -3.62
N VAL A 510 4.87 -0.77 -2.89
CA VAL A 510 3.52 -1.20 -3.34
C VAL A 510 3.36 -2.66 -3.80
N CYS A 511 3.44 -3.58 -2.84
CA CYS A 511 2.75 -4.89 -2.88
C CYS A 511 1.47 -4.83 -1.98
N PRO A 512 0.67 -5.91 -1.78
CA PRO A 512 -0.52 -5.90 -0.90
C PRO A 512 -0.29 -5.16 0.42
N SER A 513 -0.84 -3.96 0.54
CA SER A 513 -0.60 -3.06 1.67
C SER A 513 -1.89 -2.39 2.07
N PHE A 514 -2.23 -2.58 3.33
CA PHE A 514 -3.41 -2.08 4.02
C PHE A 514 -3.01 -0.80 4.78
N PHE A 515 -3.85 0.26 4.78
CA PHE A 515 -3.50 1.63 5.21
C PHE A 515 -4.56 2.24 6.11
N TRP A 516 -4.18 3.08 7.08
CA TRP A 516 -5.10 3.68 8.07
C TRP A 516 -4.85 5.16 8.36
N HIS A 517 -5.79 6.02 8.02
CA HIS A 517 -6.03 7.28 8.75
C HIS A 517 -7.36 7.93 8.35
N ALA A 518 -7.64 9.09 8.92
CA ALA A 518 -8.80 9.93 8.59
C ALA A 518 -9.01 10.06 7.07
N SER A 519 -10.18 9.61 6.62
CA SER A 519 -10.65 9.71 5.24
C SER A 519 -11.93 10.51 5.19
N CYS A 520 -12.03 11.44 4.24
CA CYS A 520 -13.28 12.10 3.93
C CYS A 520 -14.13 11.18 3.06
N VAL A 521 -15.31 10.82 3.55
CA VAL A 521 -16.39 10.29 2.71
C VAL A 521 -17.19 11.47 2.19
N VAL A 522 -17.34 11.57 0.87
CA VAL A 522 -18.20 12.57 0.22
C VAL A 522 -19.37 11.82 -0.41
N ASN A 523 -20.57 11.98 0.14
CA ASN A 523 -21.78 11.34 -0.39
C ASN A 523 -22.29 12.14 -1.61
N ALA A 524 -22.66 11.46 -2.70
CA ALA A 524 -23.12 12.07 -3.94
C ALA A 524 -24.62 12.46 -3.90
N THR A 525 -25.06 13.16 -2.86
CA THR A 525 -26.46 13.60 -2.73
C THR A 525 -26.72 14.96 -3.38
N GLY A 526 -27.10 14.95 -4.66
CA GLY A 526 -27.95 16.00 -5.25
C GLY A 526 -27.30 17.02 -6.21
N ALA A 527 -27.20 16.65 -7.49
CA ALA A 527 -27.17 17.60 -8.62
C ALA A 527 -27.64 16.95 -9.95
N GLY A 528 -28.70 16.13 -9.89
CA GLY A 528 -29.20 15.38 -11.04
C GLY A 528 -30.02 16.20 -12.05
N GLN A 529 -29.42 17.17 -12.74
CA GLN A 529 -30.01 17.69 -13.98
C GLN A 529 -29.71 16.73 -15.15
N ARG A 530 -30.60 15.75 -15.34
CA ARG A 530 -30.67 14.99 -16.60
C ARG A 530 -31.16 15.93 -17.70
N LEU A 531 -30.24 16.45 -18.51
CA LEU A 531 -30.57 17.03 -19.81
C LEU A 531 -31.02 15.90 -20.74
N LEU A 532 -32.33 15.65 -20.77
CA LEU A 532 -32.96 14.90 -21.87
C LEU A 532 -32.93 15.78 -23.13
N PRO A 533 -32.58 15.23 -24.31
CA PRO A 533 -32.69 15.98 -25.55
C PRO A 533 -34.16 16.23 -25.87
N HIS A 534 -34.56 17.49 -25.98
CA HIS A 534 -35.86 17.85 -26.54
C HIS A 534 -35.93 17.36 -27.99
N GLN A 535 -36.93 16.52 -28.30
CA GLN A 535 -37.33 16.29 -29.68
C GLN A 535 -38.18 17.48 -30.16
N GLU A 536 -37.88 17.97 -31.36
CA GLU A 536 -38.72 18.91 -32.08
C GLU A 536 -39.96 18.18 -32.62
N THR A 537 -41.15 18.70 -32.33
CA THR A 537 -42.35 18.48 -33.15
C THR A 537 -43.23 19.72 -33.12
N THR A 538 -43.31 20.38 -34.29
CA THR A 538 -44.28 21.43 -34.72
C THR A 538 -44.48 22.65 -33.82
#